data_AF-A0A6C2USW8-F1
#
_entry.id   AF-A0A6C2USW8-F1
#
_cell.length_a   1.000
_cell.length_b   1.000
_cell.length_c   1.000
_cell.angle_alpha   90.00
_cell.angle_beta   90.00
_cell.angle_gamma   90.00
#
_symmetry.space_group_name_H-M   'P 1'
#
loop_
_entity.id
_entity.type
_entity.pdbx_description
1 polymer ?
#
loop_
_entity_poly.entity_id
_entity_poly.type
_entity_poly.pdbx_seq_one_letter_code
_entity_poly.pdbx_strand_id
1 'polypeptide(L)'
;MKKNPPDMDDEKSNRNNESAQSALTQALDEDVEASGHSTQLVAYYDVLKKEYLIKNSHGWITQTAAQFKRRLRRDGVSSKTSDGQMISPAEAEMLRIEDDHSVQYVGALAGYQEGFYETDGLRFLVSQSPCMVNPVKGDWEVLRKTFDAVLGDDAHDQRPFCFGWLQVAVKALRAGLFVPGQCLAIAGPAGSGKSLLQNLITVMLGGRSAKPYQFMTGGTAFNSELFQTEHLMIEDEAPASDYRSRRKLGTQIKQITVNETQRLHAKGREAVTVRVLWRLSITLNDEPEDLHVLPTIDSSLEDKLILLRAYKRTLPMPTDSQEQKKAFWDALMASVPAFLHWLIHDFVIPSELVSERFGVRHFHHPALVASLIEMSNETEFLALIDRYITLPFSGTASELDAKLREEARRQADALLYFNGAAGAYLARLSKMHPLRVRKRRSAKQNQWEISPQDDPPCDENQD
;
A
#
# COMPACT_ATOMS: atom_id res chain seq x y z
N MET A 1 -37.95 1.32 -17.54
CA MET A 1 -37.05 0.17 -17.78
C MET A 1 -36.95 -0.62 -16.48
N LYS A 2 -37.05 -1.95 -16.56
CA LYS A 2 -37.17 -2.88 -15.43
C LYS A 2 -36.00 -2.72 -14.45
N LYS A 3 -36.30 -2.65 -13.15
CA LYS A 3 -35.33 -2.78 -12.05
C LYS A 3 -34.80 -4.21 -12.05
N ASN A 4 -33.47 -4.38 -12.16
CA ASN A 4 -32.83 -5.64 -11.81
C ASN A 4 -32.68 -5.71 -10.27
N PRO A 5 -32.91 -6.87 -9.63
CA PRO A 5 -32.67 -7.04 -8.21
C PRO A 5 -31.16 -7.16 -7.93
N PRO A 6 -30.70 -6.85 -6.70
CA PRO A 6 -29.30 -7.04 -6.33
C PRO A 6 -28.96 -8.53 -6.22
N ASP A 7 -27.72 -8.88 -6.60
CA ASP A 7 -27.17 -10.24 -6.59
C ASP A 7 -27.25 -10.86 -5.18
N MET A 8 -28.07 -11.91 -5.07
CA MET A 8 -28.28 -12.71 -3.86
C MET A 8 -27.19 -13.76 -3.61
N ASP A 9 -26.13 -13.78 -4.43
CA ASP A 9 -25.09 -14.81 -4.36
C ASP A 9 -23.92 -14.42 -3.43
N ASP A 10 -23.62 -13.13 -3.26
CA ASP A 10 -22.56 -12.65 -2.35
C ASP A 10 -22.98 -12.67 -0.86
N GLU A 11 -24.25 -12.42 -0.55
CA GLU A 11 -24.77 -12.56 0.83
C GLU A 11 -24.82 -14.02 1.30
N LYS A 12 -25.05 -14.97 0.37
CA LYS A 12 -25.02 -16.41 0.68
C LYS A 12 -23.61 -16.91 0.95
N SER A 13 -22.63 -16.43 0.18
CA SER A 13 -21.20 -16.73 0.39
C SER A 13 -20.73 -16.29 1.79
N ASN A 14 -21.09 -15.07 2.22
CA ASN A 14 -20.65 -14.53 3.50
C ASN A 14 -21.35 -15.20 4.70
N ARG A 15 -22.67 -15.45 4.61
CA ARG A 15 -23.38 -16.24 5.64
C ARG A 15 -22.86 -17.67 5.74
N ASN A 16 -22.50 -18.28 4.62
CA ASN A 16 -21.92 -19.61 4.62
C ASN A 16 -20.56 -19.63 5.33
N ASN A 17 -19.73 -18.59 5.18
CA ASN A 17 -18.41 -18.52 5.80
C ASN A 17 -18.48 -18.20 7.31
N GLU A 18 -19.34 -17.27 7.74
CA GLU A 18 -19.60 -17.02 9.17
C GLU A 18 -20.26 -18.22 9.84
N SER A 19 -21.21 -18.88 9.15
CA SER A 19 -21.84 -20.10 9.65
C SER A 19 -20.87 -21.28 9.72
N ALA A 20 -19.93 -21.38 8.77
CA ALA A 20 -18.90 -22.40 8.77
C ALA A 20 -17.87 -22.15 9.88
N GLN A 21 -17.48 -20.91 10.13
CA GLN A 21 -16.59 -20.54 11.24
C GLN A 21 -17.26 -20.78 12.60
N SER A 22 -18.54 -20.40 12.76
CA SER A 22 -19.31 -20.67 13.97
C SER A 22 -19.53 -22.17 14.18
N ALA A 23 -19.83 -22.92 13.13
CA ALA A 23 -20.03 -24.36 13.19
C ALA A 23 -18.73 -25.11 13.44
N LEU A 24 -17.59 -24.65 12.90
CA LEU A 24 -16.27 -25.25 13.17
C LEU A 24 -15.84 -24.97 14.62
N THR A 25 -16.12 -23.77 15.14
CA THR A 25 -15.83 -23.43 16.55
C THR A 25 -16.72 -24.23 17.50
N GLN A 26 -18.01 -24.42 17.18
CA GLN A 26 -18.89 -25.30 17.95
C GLN A 26 -18.53 -26.78 17.83
N ALA A 27 -18.13 -27.26 16.65
CA ALA A 27 -17.68 -28.64 16.47
C ALA A 27 -16.38 -28.91 17.23
N LEU A 28 -15.48 -27.92 17.33
CA LEU A 28 -14.28 -28.00 18.16
C LEU A 28 -14.61 -28.05 19.66
N ASP A 29 -15.68 -27.39 20.11
CA ASP A 29 -16.15 -27.46 21.50
C ASP A 29 -16.87 -28.81 21.79
N GLU A 30 -17.58 -29.38 20.82
CA GLU A 30 -18.30 -30.66 20.97
C GLU A 30 -17.36 -31.88 20.93
N ASP A 31 -16.30 -31.88 20.10
CA ASP A 31 -15.31 -32.98 20.06
C ASP A 31 -14.47 -33.05 21.36
N VAL A 32 -14.32 -31.93 22.07
CA VAL A 32 -13.64 -31.86 23.39
C VAL A 32 -14.44 -32.57 24.50
N GLU A 33 -15.77 -32.71 24.36
CA GLU A 33 -16.62 -33.40 25.33
C GLU A 33 -16.60 -34.93 25.16
N ALA A 34 -16.27 -35.46 23.97
CA ALA A 34 -16.35 -36.89 23.67
C ALA A 34 -15.14 -37.71 24.16
N SER A 35 -13.97 -37.11 24.33
CA SER A 35 -12.77 -37.75 24.89
C SER A 35 -12.59 -37.33 26.35
N GLY A 36 -12.87 -38.22 27.31
CA GLY A 36 -12.97 -37.94 28.76
C GLY A 36 -11.71 -37.47 29.50
N HIS A 37 -10.84 -36.67 28.87
CA HIS A 37 -9.74 -35.89 29.45
C HIS A 37 -9.71 -34.50 28.78
N SER A 38 -10.74 -33.68 29.02
CA SER A 38 -10.80 -32.31 28.48
C SER A 38 -9.80 -31.40 29.19
N THR A 39 -8.67 -31.14 28.57
CA THR A 39 -7.91 -29.91 28.84
C THR A 39 -8.58 -28.76 28.08
N GLN A 40 -9.13 -27.78 28.81
CA GLN A 40 -9.65 -26.51 28.25
C GLN A 40 -8.57 -25.61 27.61
N LEU A 41 -7.40 -26.16 27.30
CA LEU A 41 -6.23 -25.39 26.93
C LEU A 41 -6.15 -25.28 25.40
N VAL A 42 -6.55 -24.13 24.87
CA VAL A 42 -6.40 -23.82 23.43
C VAL A 42 -4.91 -23.73 23.10
N ALA A 43 -4.41 -24.69 22.32
CA ALA A 43 -3.03 -24.80 21.92
C ALA A 43 -2.89 -25.12 20.43
N TYR A 44 -1.80 -24.64 19.83
CA TYR A 44 -1.40 -24.91 18.46
C TYR A 44 0.07 -25.34 18.39
N TYR A 45 0.48 -26.01 17.33
CA TYR A 45 1.87 -26.42 17.12
C TYR A 45 2.48 -25.67 15.93
N ASP A 46 3.52 -24.86 16.17
CA ASP A 46 4.32 -24.22 15.12
C ASP A 46 5.25 -25.27 14.51
N VAL A 47 4.89 -25.78 13.32
CA VAL A 47 5.63 -26.83 12.62
C VAL A 47 7.07 -26.40 12.31
N LEU A 48 7.28 -25.11 12.05
CA LEU A 48 8.59 -24.58 11.68
C LEU A 48 9.51 -24.43 12.88
N LYS A 49 8.99 -23.92 14.01
CA LYS A 49 9.77 -23.76 15.24
C LYS A 49 9.84 -25.03 16.08
N LYS A 50 8.95 -25.99 15.86
CA LYS A 50 8.75 -27.18 16.69
C LYS A 50 8.41 -26.81 18.14
N GLU A 51 7.54 -25.81 18.28
CA GLU A 51 7.12 -25.23 19.56
C GLU A 51 5.59 -25.23 19.65
N TYR A 52 5.09 -25.33 20.88
CA TYR A 52 3.67 -25.21 21.19
C TYR A 52 3.32 -23.76 21.50
N LEU A 53 2.21 -23.31 20.97
CA LEU A 53 1.66 -21.97 21.17
C LEU A 53 0.47 -22.09 22.10
N ILE A 54 0.46 -21.28 23.14
CA ILE A 54 -0.65 -21.25 24.10
C ILE A 54 -1.05 -19.82 24.38
N LYS A 55 -2.34 -19.58 24.57
CA LYS A 55 -2.86 -18.25 24.91
C LYS A 55 -2.85 -18.05 26.42
N ASN A 56 -2.35 -16.90 26.87
CA ASN A 56 -2.45 -16.44 28.26
C ASN A 56 -3.09 -15.05 28.32
N SER A 57 -3.16 -14.45 29.52
CA SER A 57 -3.74 -13.11 29.74
C SER A 57 -3.03 -11.97 29.00
N HIS A 58 -1.82 -12.19 28.50
CA HIS A 58 -0.99 -11.23 27.78
C HIS A 58 -0.82 -11.56 26.29
N GLY A 59 -1.43 -12.65 25.80
CA GLY A 59 -1.36 -13.09 24.41
C GLY A 59 -0.75 -14.49 24.22
N TRP A 60 -0.33 -14.77 22.99
CA TRP A 60 0.30 -16.04 22.63
C TRP A 60 1.73 -16.12 23.12
N ILE A 61 2.08 -17.22 23.79
CA ILE A 61 3.45 -17.54 24.19
C ILE A 61 3.88 -18.86 23.56
N THR A 62 5.17 -18.96 23.23
CA THR A 62 5.76 -20.20 22.74
C THR A 62 6.31 -21.04 23.89
N GLN A 63 6.22 -22.35 23.74
CA GLN A 63 6.70 -23.33 24.69
C GLN A 63 7.40 -24.48 23.98
N THR A 64 8.53 -24.93 24.52
CA THR A 64 9.10 -26.21 24.09
C THR A 64 8.22 -27.37 24.52
N ALA A 65 8.37 -28.52 23.87
CA ALA A 65 7.69 -29.77 24.24
C ALA A 65 7.76 -30.08 25.76
N ALA A 66 8.94 -29.88 26.38
CA ALA A 66 9.12 -30.10 27.81
C ALA A 66 8.35 -29.09 28.69
N GLN A 67 8.28 -27.82 28.28
CA GLN A 67 7.53 -26.78 28.98
C GLN A 67 6.02 -27.02 28.86
N PHE A 68 5.57 -27.41 27.68
CA PHE A 68 4.16 -27.72 27.41
C PHE A 68 3.70 -28.95 28.20
N LYS A 69 4.50 -30.04 28.20
CA LYS A 69 4.25 -31.24 29.03
C LYS A 69 4.15 -30.90 30.53
N ARG A 70 4.95 -29.96 31.04
CA ARG A 70 4.86 -29.48 32.42
C ARG A 70 3.55 -28.74 32.70
N ARG A 71 3.00 -28.00 31.72
CA ARG A 71 1.69 -27.35 31.86
C ARG A 71 0.55 -28.35 31.85
N LEU A 72 0.56 -29.30 30.91
CA LEU A 72 -0.41 -30.40 30.89
C LEU A 72 -0.46 -31.11 32.24
N ARG A 73 0.71 -31.37 32.85
CA ARG A 73 0.80 -31.93 34.21
C ARG A 73 0.19 -31.05 35.29
N ARG A 74 0.45 -29.73 35.25
CA ARG A 74 -0.15 -28.76 36.18
C ARG A 74 -1.69 -28.77 36.05
N ASP A 75 -2.19 -28.95 34.84
CA ASP A 75 -3.62 -28.93 34.51
C ASP A 75 -4.29 -30.30 34.69
N GLY A 76 -3.59 -31.27 35.31
CA GLY A 76 -4.15 -32.56 35.73
C GLY A 76 -3.88 -33.73 34.78
N VAL A 77 -3.23 -33.50 33.64
CA VAL A 77 -2.93 -34.57 32.67
C VAL A 77 -1.70 -35.37 33.11
N SER A 78 -1.87 -36.68 33.28
CA SER A 78 -0.77 -37.55 33.73
C SER A 78 0.39 -37.55 32.74
N SER A 79 1.60 -37.33 33.28
CA SER A 79 2.86 -37.50 32.53
C SER A 79 3.45 -38.91 32.66
N LYS A 80 2.77 -39.83 33.34
CA LYS A 80 3.19 -41.23 33.50
C LYS A 80 2.41 -42.10 32.53
N THR A 81 3.09 -43.10 31.96
CA THR A 81 2.47 -44.18 31.20
C THR A 81 1.69 -45.08 32.16
N SER A 82 0.50 -45.49 31.75
CA SER A 82 -0.31 -46.50 32.46
C SER A 82 0.09 -47.91 32.02
N ASP A 83 -0.19 -48.92 32.84
CA ASP A 83 0.11 -50.31 32.51
C ASP A 83 -0.53 -50.72 31.18
N GLY A 84 0.29 -51.21 30.24
CA GLY A 84 -0.13 -51.62 28.90
C GLY A 84 -0.19 -50.51 27.85
N GLN A 85 0.10 -49.25 28.20
CA GLN A 85 0.16 -48.14 27.24
C GLN A 85 1.60 -47.71 26.92
N MET A 86 1.86 -47.38 25.65
CA MET A 86 3.18 -46.99 25.15
C MET A 86 3.51 -45.50 25.35
N ILE A 87 2.49 -44.65 25.50
CA ILE A 87 2.62 -43.20 25.65
C ILE A 87 1.79 -42.73 26.84
N SER A 88 2.24 -41.68 27.52
CA SER A 88 1.48 -41.04 28.60
C SER A 88 0.31 -40.22 28.07
N PRO A 89 -0.76 -39.99 28.87
CA PRO A 89 -1.85 -39.10 28.47
C PRO A 89 -1.38 -37.70 28.01
N ALA A 90 -0.34 -37.15 28.65
CA ALA A 90 0.24 -35.87 28.23
C ALA A 90 0.96 -35.95 26.87
N GLU A 91 1.57 -37.09 26.53
CA GLU A 91 2.16 -37.30 25.19
C GLU A 91 1.10 -37.55 24.13
N ALA A 92 0.00 -38.23 24.47
CA ALA A 92 -1.13 -38.40 23.57
C ALA A 92 -1.76 -37.05 23.20
N GLU A 93 -1.96 -36.16 24.18
CA GLU A 93 -2.50 -34.82 23.93
C GLU A 93 -1.55 -33.95 23.11
N MET A 94 -0.25 -34.06 23.36
CA MET A 94 0.78 -33.40 22.54
C MET A 94 0.72 -33.83 21.08
N LEU A 95 0.66 -35.14 20.81
CA LEU A 95 0.54 -35.69 19.45
C LEU A 95 -0.77 -35.24 18.79
N ARG A 96 -1.89 -35.24 19.52
CA ARG A 96 -3.17 -34.73 19.03
C ARG A 96 -3.07 -33.27 18.57
N ILE A 97 -2.38 -32.41 19.33
CA ILE A 97 -2.17 -31.01 18.94
C ILE A 97 -1.22 -30.89 17.73
N GLU A 98 -0.18 -31.72 17.65
CA GLU A 98 0.73 -31.77 16.49
C GLU A 98 -0.01 -32.19 15.20
N ASP A 99 -0.90 -33.17 15.30
CA ASP A 99 -1.64 -33.73 14.17
C ASP A 99 -2.80 -32.81 13.74
N ASP A 100 -3.62 -32.36 14.70
CA ASP A 100 -4.88 -31.68 14.41
C ASP A 100 -4.76 -30.15 14.41
N HIS A 101 -3.86 -29.59 15.22
CA HIS A 101 -3.76 -28.15 15.50
C HIS A 101 -2.39 -27.57 15.11
N SER A 102 -1.76 -28.14 14.08
CA SER A 102 -0.53 -27.61 13.50
C SER A 102 -0.76 -26.38 12.63
N VAL A 103 0.17 -25.42 12.72
CA VAL A 103 0.18 -24.19 11.93
C VAL A 103 1.53 -23.99 11.25
N GLN A 104 1.52 -23.49 10.01
CA GLN A 104 2.72 -23.18 9.24
C GLN A 104 3.19 -21.74 9.42
N TYR A 105 2.33 -20.84 9.90
CA TYR A 105 2.67 -19.45 10.19
C TYR A 105 2.08 -18.98 11.51
N VAL A 106 2.88 -18.20 12.24
CA VAL A 106 2.48 -17.54 13.48
C VAL A 106 3.00 -16.11 13.44
N GLY A 107 2.09 -15.15 13.63
CA GLY A 107 2.45 -13.74 13.64
C GLY A 107 1.26 -12.83 13.43
N ALA A 108 1.48 -11.52 13.45
CA ALA A 108 0.51 -10.57 12.96
C ALA A 108 0.30 -10.77 11.45
N LEU A 109 -0.94 -10.59 10.97
CA LEU A 109 -1.26 -10.62 9.54
C LEU A 109 -2.18 -9.45 9.19
N ALA A 110 -1.81 -8.71 8.15
CA ALA A 110 -2.47 -7.49 7.72
C ALA A 110 -3.90 -7.76 7.22
N GLY A 111 -4.89 -7.14 7.87
CA GLY A 111 -6.30 -7.35 7.58
C GLY A 111 -6.98 -8.48 8.36
N TYR A 112 -6.25 -9.15 9.26
CA TYR A 112 -6.77 -10.25 10.07
C TYR A 112 -6.85 -9.87 11.54
N GLN A 113 -7.86 -10.39 12.22
CA GLN A 113 -7.94 -10.38 13.67
C GLN A 113 -7.11 -11.52 14.25
N GLU A 114 -6.81 -11.48 15.54
CA GLU A 114 -6.22 -12.59 16.27
C GLU A 114 -7.12 -13.83 16.14
N GLY A 115 -6.55 -14.96 15.77
CA GLY A 115 -7.31 -16.20 15.57
C GLY A 115 -6.59 -17.22 14.73
N PHE A 116 -7.15 -18.43 14.69
CA PHE A 116 -6.73 -19.48 13.76
C PHE A 116 -7.47 -19.33 12.44
N TYR A 117 -6.75 -19.54 11.35
CA TYR A 117 -7.27 -19.45 10.00
C TYR A 117 -6.71 -20.59 9.15
N GLU A 118 -7.55 -21.09 8.25
CA GLU A 118 -7.16 -22.05 7.22
C GLU A 118 -7.58 -21.48 5.87
N THR A 119 -6.66 -21.39 4.92
CA THR A 119 -6.92 -20.91 3.55
C THR A 119 -5.99 -21.63 2.59
N ASP A 120 -6.55 -22.21 1.51
CA ASP A 120 -5.78 -22.97 0.51
C ASP A 120 -4.90 -24.08 1.11
N GLY A 121 -5.36 -24.71 2.19
CA GLY A 121 -4.62 -25.75 2.93
C GLY A 121 -3.46 -25.23 3.79
N LEU A 122 -3.25 -23.92 3.85
CA LEU A 122 -2.32 -23.28 4.77
C LEU A 122 -3.06 -22.91 6.06
N ARG A 123 -2.55 -23.40 7.19
CA ARG A 123 -3.02 -23.09 8.54
C ARG A 123 -2.11 -22.05 9.18
N PHE A 124 -2.69 -20.98 9.67
CA PHE A 124 -1.94 -19.91 10.31
C PHE A 124 -2.63 -19.42 11.57
N LEU A 125 -1.82 -19.10 12.57
CA LEU A 125 -2.26 -18.48 13.80
C LEU A 125 -1.88 -17.00 13.77
N VAL A 126 -2.89 -16.15 13.63
CA VAL A 126 -2.70 -14.71 13.77
C VAL A 126 -2.59 -14.38 15.25
N SER A 127 -1.42 -13.93 15.67
CA SER A 127 -1.12 -13.76 17.09
C SER A 127 -1.53 -12.41 17.66
N GLN A 128 -1.83 -11.43 16.80
CA GLN A 128 -2.14 -10.05 17.20
C GLN A 128 -3.12 -9.40 16.22
N SER A 129 -4.22 -8.86 16.76
CA SER A 129 -5.14 -7.98 16.06
C SER A 129 -4.58 -6.57 15.84
N PRO A 130 -5.02 -5.85 14.79
CA PRO A 130 -4.84 -4.40 14.72
C PRO A 130 -5.59 -3.69 15.86
N CYS A 131 -5.05 -2.57 16.34
CA CYS A 131 -5.68 -1.77 17.39
C CYS A 131 -6.71 -0.81 16.78
N MET A 132 -7.93 -1.30 16.57
CA MET A 132 -8.99 -0.53 15.91
C MET A 132 -9.56 0.54 16.85
N VAL A 133 -9.44 1.81 16.47
CA VAL A 133 -10.09 2.92 17.18
C VAL A 133 -11.60 2.84 16.95
N ASN A 134 -12.41 2.79 18.00
CA ASN A 134 -13.87 2.72 17.83
C ASN A 134 -14.44 4.06 17.34
N PRO A 135 -15.30 4.07 16.28
CA PRO A 135 -15.99 5.28 15.85
C PRO A 135 -16.99 5.72 16.92
N VAL A 136 -16.96 7.00 17.30
CA VAL A 136 -17.87 7.59 18.29
C VAL A 136 -18.32 8.94 17.79
N LYS A 137 -19.63 9.22 17.80
CA LYS A 137 -20.15 10.52 17.38
C LYS A 137 -19.56 11.65 18.24
N GLY A 138 -19.07 12.71 17.63
CA GLY A 138 -18.46 13.83 18.34
C GLY A 138 -17.94 14.91 17.40
N ASP A 139 -17.22 15.87 17.98
CA ASP A 139 -16.51 16.91 17.23
C ASP A 139 -15.11 16.44 16.81
N TRP A 140 -14.71 16.78 15.59
CA TRP A 140 -13.39 16.51 15.03
C TRP A 140 -12.76 17.76 14.40
N GLU A 141 -13.19 18.95 14.83
CA GLU A 141 -12.77 20.25 14.30
C GLU A 141 -11.24 20.44 14.20
N VAL A 142 -10.48 19.95 15.19
CA VAL A 142 -9.01 20.02 15.16
C VAL A 142 -8.46 19.24 13.97
N LEU A 143 -8.98 18.03 13.74
CA LEU A 143 -8.56 17.21 12.62
C LEU A 143 -9.08 17.79 11.29
N ARG A 144 -10.29 18.36 11.26
CA ARG A 144 -10.84 19.08 10.09
C ARG A 144 -9.95 20.22 9.66
N LYS A 145 -9.60 21.12 10.59
CA LYS A 145 -8.67 22.23 10.32
C LYS A 145 -7.29 21.74 9.90
N THR A 146 -6.84 20.60 10.42
CA THR A 146 -5.57 19.98 10.00
C THR A 146 -5.66 19.51 8.54
N PHE A 147 -6.71 18.78 8.15
CA PHE A 147 -6.92 18.42 6.74
C PHE A 147 -7.08 19.64 5.84
N ASP A 148 -7.76 20.69 6.26
CA ASP A 148 -7.89 21.94 5.49
C ASP A 148 -6.55 22.66 5.34
N ALA A 149 -5.74 22.72 6.40
CA ALA A 149 -4.42 23.32 6.37
C ALA A 149 -3.50 22.59 5.39
N VAL A 150 -3.49 21.25 5.43
CA VAL A 150 -2.58 20.42 4.63
C VAL A 150 -3.09 20.18 3.20
N LEU A 151 -4.37 19.86 3.01
CA LEU A 151 -4.92 19.43 1.72
C LEU A 151 -5.95 20.40 1.12
N GLY A 152 -6.37 21.45 1.83
CA GLY A 152 -7.37 22.38 1.30
C GLY A 152 -6.88 23.05 0.01
N ASP A 153 -7.73 23.11 -1.01
CA ASP A 153 -7.44 23.77 -2.28
C ASP A 153 -8.75 24.28 -2.87
N ASP A 154 -8.86 25.59 -3.05
CA ASP A 154 -10.09 26.22 -3.54
C ASP A 154 -10.30 25.99 -5.05
N ALA A 155 -9.22 25.75 -5.81
CA ALA A 155 -9.30 25.50 -7.24
C ALA A 155 -9.47 24.01 -7.55
N HIS A 156 -8.87 23.13 -6.75
CA HIS A 156 -8.87 21.69 -6.96
C HIS A 156 -9.10 20.93 -5.65
N ASP A 157 -10.32 20.96 -5.11
CA ASP A 157 -10.61 20.33 -3.83
C ASP A 157 -10.31 18.82 -3.85
N GLN A 158 -9.22 18.46 -3.19
CA GLN A 158 -8.63 17.13 -3.18
C GLN A 158 -8.99 16.33 -1.91
N ARG A 159 -9.60 16.98 -0.90
CA ARG A 159 -9.98 16.34 0.37
C ARG A 159 -10.95 15.17 0.16
N PRO A 160 -11.99 15.27 -0.71
CA PRO A 160 -12.91 14.16 -0.95
C PRO A 160 -12.23 12.88 -1.46
N PHE A 161 -11.14 12.99 -2.23
CA PHE A 161 -10.37 11.83 -2.69
C PHE A 161 -9.63 11.16 -1.54
N CYS A 162 -9.01 11.94 -0.65
CA CYS A 162 -8.36 11.43 0.56
C CYS A 162 -9.38 10.75 1.49
N PHE A 163 -10.52 11.41 1.74
CA PHE A 163 -11.57 10.87 2.59
C PHE A 163 -12.21 9.61 1.98
N GLY A 164 -12.50 9.61 0.69
CA GLY A 164 -13.03 8.42 -0.01
C GLY A 164 -12.06 7.25 0.06
N TRP A 165 -10.79 7.48 -0.21
CA TRP A 165 -9.74 6.45 -0.11
C TRP A 165 -9.65 5.86 1.30
N LEU A 166 -9.66 6.72 2.32
CA LEU A 166 -9.57 6.31 3.71
C LEU A 166 -10.85 5.61 4.18
N GLN A 167 -12.03 6.07 3.75
CA GLN A 167 -13.31 5.44 4.05
C GLN A 167 -13.33 4.00 3.54
N VAL A 168 -12.93 3.79 2.29
CA VAL A 168 -12.86 2.45 1.67
C VAL A 168 -11.91 1.55 2.46
N ALA A 169 -10.72 2.06 2.82
CA ALA A 169 -9.74 1.34 3.61
C ALA A 169 -10.27 0.92 5.00
N VAL A 170 -10.83 1.87 5.74
CA VAL A 170 -11.35 1.65 7.09
C VAL A 170 -12.53 0.68 7.09
N LYS A 171 -13.46 0.81 6.13
CA LYS A 171 -14.60 -0.11 6.00
C LYS A 171 -14.14 -1.53 5.67
N ALA A 172 -13.20 -1.68 4.73
CA ALA A 172 -12.64 -2.97 4.35
C ALA A 172 -11.95 -3.67 5.54
N LEU A 173 -11.10 -2.94 6.27
CA LEU A 173 -10.39 -3.46 7.43
C LEU A 173 -11.34 -3.93 8.54
N ARG A 174 -12.39 -3.16 8.81
CA ARG A 174 -13.40 -3.54 9.82
C ARG A 174 -14.24 -4.73 9.40
N ALA A 175 -14.55 -4.85 8.12
CA ALA A 175 -15.32 -5.97 7.58
C ALA A 175 -14.47 -7.24 7.38
N GLY A 176 -13.14 -7.15 7.49
CA GLY A 176 -12.24 -8.25 7.14
C GLY A 176 -12.29 -8.61 5.65
N LEU A 177 -12.68 -7.67 4.79
CA LEU A 177 -12.85 -7.89 3.35
C LEU A 177 -11.66 -7.32 2.58
N PHE A 178 -11.22 -8.06 1.55
CA PHE A 178 -10.25 -7.51 0.61
C PHE A 178 -10.94 -6.49 -0.30
N VAL A 179 -10.30 -5.32 -0.43
CA VAL A 179 -10.67 -4.31 -1.43
C VAL A 179 -9.38 -3.72 -2.00
N PRO A 180 -9.23 -3.66 -3.34
CA PRO A 180 -8.13 -2.96 -3.99
C PRO A 180 -7.97 -1.54 -3.43
N GLY A 181 -6.73 -1.08 -3.28
CA GLY A 181 -6.44 0.23 -2.72
C GLY A 181 -5.37 0.94 -3.52
N GLN A 182 -5.67 2.12 -4.04
CA GLN A 182 -4.70 2.95 -4.76
C GLN A 182 -3.54 3.34 -3.84
N CYS A 183 -2.39 3.64 -4.43
CA CYS A 183 -1.28 4.27 -3.73
C CYS A 183 -1.61 5.75 -3.52
N LEU A 184 -1.59 6.21 -2.28
CA LEU A 184 -1.81 7.62 -1.93
C LEU A 184 -0.46 8.34 -1.81
N ALA A 185 -0.10 9.13 -2.83
CA ALA A 185 1.07 9.99 -2.81
C ALA A 185 0.68 11.42 -2.39
N ILE A 186 1.41 11.99 -1.43
CA ILE A 186 1.24 13.36 -0.94
C ILE A 186 2.58 14.08 -1.10
N ALA A 187 2.63 15.07 -2.00
CA ALA A 187 3.82 15.86 -2.26
C ALA A 187 3.62 17.32 -1.85
N GLY A 188 4.61 17.92 -1.19
CA GLY A 188 4.55 19.31 -0.79
C GLY A 188 5.74 19.73 0.05
N PRO A 189 5.88 21.03 0.36
CA PRO A 189 7.09 21.58 0.95
C PRO A 189 7.38 20.99 2.33
N ALA A 190 8.62 21.09 2.78
CA ALA A 190 9.02 20.68 4.12
C ALA A 190 8.21 21.40 5.21
N GLY A 191 7.73 20.64 6.19
CA GLY A 191 6.89 21.15 7.28
C GLY A 191 5.44 21.45 6.89
N SER A 192 4.93 20.92 5.76
CA SER A 192 3.53 21.06 5.35
C SER A 192 2.54 20.14 6.07
N GLY A 193 3.00 19.25 6.96
CA GLY A 193 2.12 18.30 7.66
C GLY A 193 1.87 16.98 6.90
N LYS A 194 2.58 16.72 5.80
CA LYS A 194 2.48 15.46 5.03
C LYS A 194 2.71 14.19 5.86
N SER A 195 3.82 14.10 6.60
CA SER A 195 4.12 12.96 7.49
C SER A 195 3.14 12.88 8.66
N LEU A 196 2.60 14.01 9.12
CA LEU A 196 1.56 14.03 10.16
C LEU A 196 0.29 13.32 9.67
N LEU A 197 -0.19 13.66 8.47
CA LEU A 197 -1.35 12.97 7.86
C LEU A 197 -1.08 11.49 7.65
N GLN A 198 0.12 11.12 7.20
CA GLN A 198 0.50 9.73 6.99
C GLN A 198 0.47 8.91 8.29
N ASN A 199 0.98 9.48 9.39
CA ASN A 199 0.92 8.85 10.71
C ASN A 199 -0.52 8.75 11.25
N LEU A 200 -1.38 9.75 10.97
CA LEU A 200 -2.80 9.68 11.28
C LEU A 200 -3.50 8.56 10.51
N ILE A 201 -3.14 8.33 9.24
CA ILE A 201 -3.63 7.19 8.46
C ILE A 201 -3.24 5.87 9.15
N THR A 202 -1.99 5.72 9.62
CA THR A 202 -1.56 4.53 10.38
C THR A 202 -2.47 4.27 11.58
N VAL A 203 -2.74 5.31 12.39
CA VAL A 203 -3.62 5.21 13.56
C VAL A 203 -5.02 4.74 13.15
N MET A 204 -5.58 5.34 12.10
CA MET A 204 -6.93 5.02 11.62
C MET A 204 -7.05 3.62 11.01
N LEU A 205 -5.93 3.04 10.56
CA LEU A 205 -5.83 1.70 10.01
C LEU A 205 -5.33 0.65 11.02
N GLY A 206 -5.45 0.91 12.32
CA GLY A 206 -5.16 -0.08 13.36
C GLY A 206 -3.76 0.02 13.98
N GLY A 207 -3.02 1.08 13.66
CA GLY A 207 -1.77 1.45 14.33
C GLY A 207 -0.51 0.72 13.87
N ARG A 208 -0.61 -0.17 12.88
CA ARG A 208 0.53 -0.96 12.39
C ARG A 208 1.02 -0.43 11.04
N SER A 209 2.32 -0.17 10.93
CA SER A 209 2.95 0.27 9.68
C SER A 209 4.33 -0.32 9.46
N ALA A 210 4.71 -0.53 8.20
CA ALA A 210 6.05 -0.95 7.78
C ALA A 210 6.57 -0.09 6.62
N LYS A 211 7.90 -0.07 6.42
CA LYS A 211 8.57 0.69 5.36
C LYS A 211 8.91 -0.22 4.17
N PRO A 212 8.12 -0.19 3.07
CA PRO A 212 8.25 -1.20 2.01
C PRO A 212 9.33 -0.86 0.98
N TYR A 213 9.99 0.30 1.05
CA TYR A 213 10.79 0.84 -0.05
C TYR A 213 11.93 -0.09 -0.50
N GLN A 214 12.69 -0.68 0.43
CA GLN A 214 13.77 -1.61 0.07
C GLN A 214 13.25 -2.87 -0.64
N PHE A 215 12.09 -3.39 -0.24
CA PHE A 215 11.46 -4.50 -0.94
C PHE A 215 10.97 -4.06 -2.32
N MET A 216 10.32 -2.91 -2.40
CA MET A 216 9.72 -2.41 -3.64
C MET A 216 10.75 -2.02 -4.71
N THR A 217 11.93 -1.55 -4.30
CA THR A 217 13.06 -1.23 -5.17
C THR A 217 13.98 -2.44 -5.43
N GLY A 218 13.74 -3.56 -4.76
CA GLY A 218 14.49 -4.81 -4.90
C GLY A 218 15.85 -4.81 -4.21
N GLY A 219 16.03 -3.98 -3.17
CA GLY A 219 17.14 -4.07 -2.22
C GLY A 219 17.06 -5.28 -1.29
N THR A 220 15.87 -5.85 -1.10
CA THR A 220 15.66 -7.12 -0.38
C THR A 220 14.57 -7.97 -1.03
N ALA A 221 14.71 -9.30 -0.94
CA ALA A 221 13.67 -10.25 -1.33
C ALA A 221 12.80 -10.71 -0.16
N PHE A 222 13.14 -10.32 1.07
CA PHE A 222 12.42 -10.66 2.29
C PHE A 222 11.43 -9.55 2.65
N ASN A 223 10.20 -9.91 3.00
CA ASN A 223 9.11 -8.96 3.19
C ASN A 223 8.14 -9.31 4.34
N SER A 224 8.52 -10.24 5.21
CA SER A 224 7.64 -10.71 6.29
C SER A 224 7.18 -9.64 7.27
N GLU A 225 7.89 -8.53 7.37
CA GLU A 225 7.47 -7.36 8.16
C GLU A 225 6.28 -6.62 7.52
N LEU A 226 6.20 -6.56 6.19
CA LEU A 226 5.11 -5.88 5.48
C LEU A 226 3.77 -6.58 5.73
N PHE A 227 3.80 -7.90 5.86
CA PHE A 227 2.61 -8.71 6.11
C PHE A 227 2.06 -8.54 7.52
N GLN A 228 2.81 -7.95 8.45
CA GLN A 228 2.36 -7.73 9.83
C GLN A 228 1.62 -6.40 9.99
N THR A 229 1.47 -5.62 8.91
CA THR A 229 1.02 -4.22 8.99
C THR A 229 0.04 -3.88 7.87
N GLU A 230 -1.07 -3.21 8.23
CA GLU A 230 -2.07 -2.71 7.29
C GLU A 230 -1.55 -1.56 6.43
N HIS A 231 -0.70 -0.70 7.01
CA HIS A 231 -0.23 0.51 6.36
C HIS A 231 1.22 0.39 5.91
N LEU A 232 1.44 0.33 4.60
CA LEU A 232 2.76 0.41 4.00
C LEU A 232 3.11 1.88 3.77
N MET A 233 4.15 2.35 4.43
CA MET A 233 4.44 3.78 4.56
C MET A 233 5.83 4.09 4.01
N ILE A 234 5.89 4.92 2.96
CA ILE A 234 7.16 5.47 2.43
C ILE A 234 7.22 6.95 2.82
N GLU A 235 8.26 7.32 3.55
CA GLU A 235 8.52 8.68 4.06
C GLU A 235 9.92 9.12 3.64
N ASP A 236 10.04 10.13 2.76
CA ASP A 236 11.29 10.84 2.45
C ASP A 236 12.54 9.93 2.34
N GLU A 237 12.39 8.72 1.80
CA GLU A 237 13.49 7.77 1.68
C GLU A 237 14.41 8.23 0.54
N ALA A 238 15.69 8.43 0.87
CA ALA A 238 16.70 8.97 -0.03
C ALA A 238 16.61 8.27 -1.40
N PRO A 239 16.29 9.02 -2.48
CA PRO A 239 16.06 8.43 -3.78
C PRO A 239 17.29 7.66 -4.25
N ALA A 240 17.13 6.38 -4.52
CA ALA A 240 17.89 5.82 -5.63
C ALA A 240 17.29 6.47 -6.90
N SER A 241 17.87 7.58 -7.34
CA SER A 241 17.43 8.35 -8.52
C SER A 241 17.59 7.56 -9.84
N ASP A 242 18.05 6.31 -9.77
CA ASP A 242 18.25 5.46 -10.92
C ASP A 242 16.91 4.96 -11.48
N TYR A 243 16.80 5.05 -12.80
CA TYR A 243 15.61 4.65 -13.55
C TYR A 243 15.13 3.22 -13.23
N ARG A 244 16.04 2.29 -12.92
CA ARG A 244 15.68 0.88 -12.68
C ARG A 244 14.91 0.73 -11.37
N SER A 245 15.35 1.40 -10.31
CA SER A 245 14.65 1.42 -9.02
C SER A 245 13.24 2.00 -9.15
N ARG A 246 13.07 3.10 -9.90
CA ARG A 246 11.74 3.68 -10.18
C ARG A 246 10.82 2.73 -10.93
N ARG A 247 11.34 2.03 -11.94
CA ARG A 247 10.55 1.05 -12.71
C ARG A 247 10.11 -0.14 -11.83
N LYS A 248 10.97 -0.60 -10.93
CA LYS A 248 10.62 -1.65 -9.95
C LYS A 248 9.56 -1.16 -8.98
N LEU A 249 9.73 0.06 -8.43
CA LEU A 249 8.75 0.69 -7.56
C LEU A 249 7.37 0.77 -8.23
N GLY A 250 7.30 1.27 -9.47
CA GLY A 250 6.04 1.32 -10.23
C GLY A 250 5.43 -0.05 -10.52
N THR A 251 6.26 -1.09 -10.71
CA THR A 251 5.78 -2.48 -10.84
C THR A 251 5.19 -2.98 -9.53
N GLN A 252 5.81 -2.67 -8.39
CA GLN A 252 5.36 -3.10 -7.07
C GLN A 252 4.11 -2.35 -6.61
N ILE A 253 4.00 -1.04 -6.91
CA ILE A 253 2.75 -0.29 -6.73
C ILE A 253 1.61 -0.98 -7.49
N LYS A 254 1.84 -1.42 -8.74
CA LYS A 254 0.82 -2.14 -9.51
C LYS A 254 0.38 -3.44 -8.83
N GLN A 255 1.31 -4.20 -8.24
CA GLN A 255 1.00 -5.45 -7.55
C GLN A 255 0.26 -5.21 -6.23
N ILE A 256 0.74 -4.27 -5.41
CA ILE A 256 0.18 -3.97 -4.08
C ILE A 256 -1.24 -3.39 -4.18
N THR A 257 -1.50 -2.56 -5.19
CA THR A 257 -2.77 -1.83 -5.27
C THR A 257 -3.96 -2.69 -5.71
N VAL A 258 -3.73 -3.83 -6.37
CA VAL A 258 -4.80 -4.59 -7.04
C VAL A 258 -4.91 -6.05 -6.63
N ASN A 259 -3.83 -6.70 -6.20
CA ASN A 259 -3.85 -8.13 -5.93
C ASN A 259 -4.31 -8.43 -4.51
N GLU A 260 -5.25 -9.37 -4.38
CA GLU A 260 -5.74 -9.89 -3.09
C GLU A 260 -4.67 -10.66 -2.33
N THR A 261 -3.88 -11.45 -3.04
CA THR A 261 -2.83 -12.30 -2.46
C THR A 261 -1.44 -11.78 -2.80
N GLN A 262 -0.54 -11.94 -1.85
CA GLN A 262 0.84 -11.51 -1.94
C GLN A 262 1.76 -12.63 -1.47
N ARG A 263 2.96 -12.68 -2.05
CA ARG A 263 3.98 -13.67 -1.70
C ARG A 263 4.72 -13.24 -0.43
N LEU A 264 4.44 -13.89 0.69
CA LEU A 264 5.17 -13.79 1.94
C LEU A 264 6.47 -14.58 1.82
N HIS A 265 7.60 -13.90 1.93
CA HIS A 265 8.93 -14.51 1.93
C HIS A 265 9.70 -14.02 3.15
N ALA A 266 9.67 -14.83 4.21
CA ALA A 266 10.47 -14.61 5.40
C ALA A 266 11.89 -15.17 5.20
N LYS A 267 12.88 -14.57 5.87
CA LYS A 267 14.26 -15.04 5.79
C LYS A 267 14.40 -16.47 6.33
N GLY A 268 15.00 -17.34 5.54
CA GLY A 268 15.22 -18.74 5.92
C GLY A 268 13.94 -19.59 5.95
N ARG A 269 12.88 -19.15 5.28
CA ARG A 269 11.61 -19.88 5.17
C ARG A 269 11.19 -19.98 3.71
N GLU A 270 10.45 -21.04 3.39
CA GLU A 270 9.79 -21.14 2.10
C GLU A 270 8.74 -20.03 1.97
N ALA A 271 8.58 -19.53 0.74
CA ALA A 271 7.62 -18.49 0.47
C ALA A 271 6.22 -19.06 0.35
N VAL A 272 5.26 -18.41 0.98
CA VAL A 272 3.84 -18.78 0.91
C VAL A 272 3.04 -17.62 0.34
N THR A 273 1.92 -17.93 -0.31
CA THR A 273 1.00 -16.91 -0.83
C THR A 273 -0.11 -16.72 0.18
N VAL A 274 -0.31 -15.48 0.63
CA VAL A 274 -1.29 -15.14 1.66
C VAL A 274 -2.10 -13.94 1.21
N ARG A 275 -3.40 -13.96 1.46
CA ARG A 275 -4.25 -12.79 1.31
C ARG A 275 -3.85 -11.73 2.33
N VAL A 276 -3.83 -10.46 1.92
CA VAL A 276 -3.49 -9.33 2.80
C VAL A 276 -4.34 -8.10 2.49
N LEU A 277 -4.61 -7.30 3.51
CA LEU A 277 -5.16 -5.96 3.31
C LEU A 277 -4.06 -4.92 3.51
N TRP A 278 -3.54 -4.39 2.41
CA TRP A 278 -2.55 -3.31 2.44
C TRP A 278 -3.14 -1.99 1.94
N ARG A 279 -2.64 -0.91 2.54
CA ARG A 279 -2.77 0.45 2.02
C ARG A 279 -1.39 1.06 1.92
N LEU A 280 -1.05 1.57 0.74
CA LEU A 280 0.25 2.16 0.47
C LEU A 280 0.11 3.69 0.44
N SER A 281 0.92 4.37 1.22
CA SER A 281 1.08 5.81 1.13
C SER A 281 2.54 6.21 0.92
N ILE A 282 2.73 7.31 0.21
CA ILE A 282 4.04 7.89 -0.07
C ILE A 282 3.96 9.38 0.28
N THR A 283 4.86 9.87 1.11
CA THR A 283 5.05 11.31 1.29
C THR A 283 6.43 11.71 0.79
N LEU A 284 6.48 12.83 0.07
CA LEU A 284 7.71 13.36 -0.52
C LEU A 284 7.65 14.90 -0.55
N ASN A 285 8.80 15.56 -0.75
CA ASN A 285 8.77 16.98 -1.08
C ASN A 285 8.27 17.18 -2.52
N ASP A 286 7.80 18.40 -2.80
CA ASP A 286 7.42 18.84 -4.14
C ASP A 286 8.59 19.45 -4.93
N GLU A 287 9.82 19.33 -4.42
CA GLU A 287 11.03 19.60 -5.19
C GLU A 287 11.10 18.60 -6.36
N PRO A 288 11.44 19.05 -7.58
CA PRO A 288 11.37 18.19 -8.76
C PRO A 288 12.18 16.89 -8.65
N GLU A 289 13.34 16.92 -8.01
CA GLU A 289 14.20 15.75 -7.76
C GLU A 289 13.52 14.72 -6.84
N ASP A 290 12.75 15.18 -5.85
CA ASP A 290 12.03 14.31 -4.92
C ASP A 290 10.77 13.73 -5.58
N LEU A 291 10.09 14.51 -6.42
CA LEU A 291 8.98 14.03 -7.25
C LEU A 291 9.39 12.88 -8.18
N HIS A 292 10.64 12.86 -8.63
CA HIS A 292 11.18 11.76 -9.42
C HIS A 292 11.31 10.43 -8.70
N VAL A 293 11.12 10.35 -7.38
CA VAL A 293 10.95 9.05 -6.71
C VAL A 293 9.72 8.33 -7.25
N LEU A 294 8.67 9.08 -7.61
CA LEU A 294 7.46 8.49 -8.14
C LEU A 294 7.74 7.87 -9.51
N PRO A 295 7.20 6.66 -9.77
CA PRO A 295 7.23 6.09 -11.12
C PRO A 295 6.50 7.01 -12.12
N THR A 296 6.91 6.92 -13.38
CA THR A 296 6.21 7.61 -14.48
C THR A 296 4.74 7.22 -14.52
N ILE A 297 3.84 8.21 -14.50
CA ILE A 297 2.40 8.01 -14.60
C ILE A 297 2.07 7.66 -16.05
N ASP A 298 2.07 6.36 -16.36
CA ASP A 298 1.58 5.82 -17.62
C ASP A 298 0.11 5.38 -17.49
N SER A 299 -0.53 5.05 -18.61
CA SER A 299 -1.94 4.60 -18.64
C SER A 299 -2.22 3.35 -17.80
N SER A 300 -1.20 2.62 -17.37
CA SER A 300 -1.34 1.44 -16.52
C SER A 300 -1.13 1.73 -15.03
N LEU A 301 -0.62 2.91 -14.68
CA LEU A 301 -0.43 3.37 -13.31
C LEU A 301 -1.40 4.50 -12.94
N GLU A 302 -1.93 5.23 -13.92
CA GLU A 302 -2.82 6.37 -13.76
C GLU A 302 -3.95 6.12 -12.73
N ASP A 303 -4.68 5.02 -12.89
CA ASP A 303 -5.79 4.65 -12.01
C ASP A 303 -5.36 4.09 -10.65
N LYS A 304 -4.07 3.78 -10.44
CA LYS A 304 -3.51 3.17 -9.23
C LYS A 304 -2.83 4.16 -8.30
N LEU A 305 -2.74 5.42 -8.71
CA LEU A 305 -2.10 6.48 -7.94
C LEU A 305 -3.11 7.60 -7.68
N ILE A 306 -3.26 8.02 -6.43
CA ILE A 306 -3.81 9.33 -6.06
C ILE A 306 -2.62 10.21 -5.72
N LEU A 307 -2.50 11.38 -6.36
CA LEU A 307 -1.41 12.33 -6.15
C LEU A 307 -1.99 13.65 -5.65
N LEU A 308 -1.78 13.91 -4.36
CA LEU A 308 -2.28 15.09 -3.64
C LEU A 308 -1.14 16.07 -3.36
N ARG A 309 -1.48 17.36 -3.36
CA ARG A 309 -0.54 18.43 -2.99
C ARG A 309 -0.73 18.84 -1.54
N ALA A 310 0.32 18.73 -0.73
CA ALA A 310 0.33 19.31 0.61
C ALA A 310 0.69 20.79 0.56
N TYR A 311 -0.01 21.60 1.35
CA TYR A 311 0.21 23.03 1.50
C TYR A 311 0.80 23.33 2.88
N LYS A 312 1.79 24.22 2.93
CA LYS A 312 2.33 24.74 4.18
C LYS A 312 1.47 25.91 4.67
N ARG A 313 0.50 25.62 5.52
CA ARG A 313 -0.37 26.60 6.19
C ARG A 313 -0.28 26.47 7.70
N THR A 314 -0.80 27.47 8.41
CA THR A 314 -0.87 27.47 9.87
C THR A 314 -1.76 26.34 10.36
N LEU A 315 -1.20 25.46 11.20
CA LEU A 315 -1.92 24.37 11.87
C LEU A 315 -2.84 24.93 12.97
N PRO A 316 -3.90 24.19 13.37
CA PRO A 316 -4.88 24.68 14.34
C PRO A 316 -4.33 24.85 15.77
N MET A 317 -3.15 24.31 16.06
CA MET A 317 -2.47 24.42 17.35
C MET A 317 -0.97 24.68 17.14
N PRO A 318 -0.29 25.33 18.09
CA PRO A 318 1.14 25.60 18.00
C PRO A 318 1.97 24.32 18.06
N THR A 319 3.14 24.34 17.43
CA THR A 319 4.04 23.17 17.31
C THR A 319 5.52 23.54 17.49
N ASP A 320 5.81 24.64 18.19
CA ASP A 320 7.15 25.20 18.33
C ASP A 320 7.99 24.43 19.38
N SER A 321 7.33 23.94 20.44
CA SER A 321 7.96 23.12 21.50
C SER A 321 7.55 21.65 21.42
N GLN A 322 8.30 20.77 22.11
CA GLN A 322 7.97 19.34 22.19
C GLN A 322 6.66 19.11 22.94
N GLU A 323 6.39 19.90 23.98
CA GLU A 323 5.15 19.87 24.76
C GLU A 323 3.96 20.29 23.89
N GLN A 324 4.13 21.32 23.06
CA GLN A 324 3.10 21.77 22.13
C GLN A 324 2.82 20.72 21.05
N LYS A 325 3.87 20.09 20.47
CA LYS A 325 3.71 18.97 19.53
C LYS A 325 2.95 17.80 20.14
N LYS A 326 3.27 17.45 21.40
CA LYS A 326 2.57 16.40 22.14
C LYS A 326 1.11 16.78 22.38
N ALA A 327 0.83 17.99 22.86
CA ALA A 327 -0.53 18.46 23.09
C ALA A 327 -1.37 18.48 21.80
N PHE A 328 -0.76 18.87 20.69
CA PHE A 328 -1.42 18.83 19.39
C PHE A 328 -1.71 17.39 18.94
N TRP A 329 -0.75 16.47 19.08
CA TRP A 329 -0.97 15.05 18.80
C TRP A 329 -2.08 14.46 19.67
N ASP A 330 -2.10 14.74 20.97
CA ASP A 330 -3.13 14.26 21.89
C ASP A 330 -4.53 14.80 21.49
N ALA A 331 -4.61 16.07 21.05
CA ALA A 331 -5.84 16.66 20.53
C ALA A 331 -6.32 16.02 19.21
N LEU A 332 -5.38 15.67 18.32
CA LEU A 332 -5.68 14.92 17.10
C LEU A 332 -6.21 13.53 17.43
N MET A 333 -5.52 12.79 18.31
CA MET A 333 -5.93 11.46 18.75
C MET A 333 -7.31 11.46 19.40
N ALA A 334 -7.64 12.47 20.21
CA ALA A 334 -8.97 12.64 20.77
C ALA A 334 -10.06 12.91 19.71
N SER A 335 -9.68 13.50 18.57
CA SER A 335 -10.59 13.80 17.46
C SER A 335 -10.80 12.61 16.50
N VAL A 336 -9.89 11.63 16.48
CA VAL A 336 -9.95 10.49 15.55
C VAL A 336 -11.26 9.68 15.66
N PRO A 337 -11.77 9.31 16.85
CA PRO A 337 -13.04 8.59 16.97
C PRO A 337 -14.23 9.30 16.31
N ALA A 338 -14.32 10.62 16.48
CA ALA A 338 -15.35 11.48 15.89
C ALA A 338 -15.23 11.56 14.37
N PHE A 339 -14.02 11.73 13.87
CA PHE A 339 -13.76 11.71 12.44
C PHE A 339 -14.09 10.35 11.82
N LEU A 340 -13.72 9.23 12.46
CA LEU A 340 -14.05 7.89 11.96
C LEU A 340 -15.56 7.65 11.93
N HIS A 341 -16.31 8.16 12.92
CA HIS A 341 -17.77 8.08 12.90
C HIS A 341 -18.33 8.85 11.69
N TRP A 342 -17.94 10.11 11.54
CA TRP A 342 -18.33 10.93 10.40
C TRP A 342 -17.95 10.26 9.07
N LEU A 343 -16.70 9.78 8.97
CA LEU A 343 -16.17 9.15 7.77
C LEU A 343 -16.94 7.89 7.38
N ILE A 344 -17.36 7.05 8.33
CA ILE A 344 -18.02 5.78 8.03
C ILE A 344 -19.52 5.98 7.75
N HIS A 345 -20.18 6.83 8.55
CA HIS A 345 -21.63 6.93 8.60
C HIS A 345 -22.22 8.15 7.89
N ASP A 346 -21.51 9.29 7.89
CA ASP A 346 -22.04 10.57 7.43
C ASP A 346 -21.43 11.00 6.08
N PHE A 347 -20.15 10.70 5.84
CA PHE A 347 -19.46 11.02 4.60
C PHE A 347 -19.94 10.12 3.47
N VAL A 348 -20.49 10.75 2.42
CA VAL A 348 -20.87 10.07 1.19
C VAL A 348 -19.85 10.45 0.12
N ILE A 349 -19.19 9.45 -0.47
CA ILE A 349 -18.31 9.67 -1.61
C ILE A 349 -19.18 10.26 -2.74
N PRO A 350 -18.86 11.47 -3.25
CA PRO A 350 -19.61 12.07 -4.34
C PRO A 350 -19.70 11.13 -5.54
N SER A 351 -20.84 11.11 -6.21
CA SER A 351 -21.15 10.13 -7.27
C SER A 351 -20.11 10.11 -8.39
N GLU A 352 -19.57 11.28 -8.73
CA GLU A 352 -18.54 11.53 -9.72
C GLU A 352 -17.15 11.05 -9.28
N LEU A 353 -16.96 10.77 -7.99
CA LEU A 353 -15.72 10.23 -7.43
C LEU A 353 -15.82 8.73 -7.16
N VAL A 354 -16.98 8.10 -7.33
CA VAL A 354 -17.11 6.66 -7.15
C VAL A 354 -16.38 5.91 -8.26
N SER A 355 -15.69 4.84 -7.86
CA SER A 355 -15.01 3.89 -8.75
C SER A 355 -15.41 2.48 -8.38
N GLU A 356 -15.88 1.70 -9.36
CA GLU A 356 -16.21 0.28 -9.13
C GLU A 356 -15.00 -0.54 -8.67
N ARG A 357 -13.80 -0.17 -9.14
CA ARG A 357 -12.57 -0.93 -8.89
C ARG A 357 -11.94 -0.65 -7.53
N PHE A 358 -11.88 0.61 -7.13
CA PHE A 358 -11.14 1.06 -5.94
C PHE A 358 -12.03 1.72 -4.89
N GLY A 359 -13.35 1.80 -5.13
CA GLY A 359 -14.31 2.58 -4.33
C GLY A 359 -14.26 4.08 -4.60
N VAL A 360 -13.07 4.64 -4.86
CA VAL A 360 -12.85 6.06 -5.22
C VAL A 360 -12.03 6.20 -6.51
N ARG A 361 -12.26 7.27 -7.28
CA ARG A 361 -11.48 7.60 -8.49
C ARG A 361 -10.09 8.09 -8.11
N HIS A 362 -9.16 7.94 -9.04
CA HIS A 362 -7.85 8.60 -8.93
C HIS A 362 -8.02 10.12 -9.09
N PHE A 363 -7.06 10.85 -8.54
CA PHE A 363 -6.88 12.27 -8.76
C PHE A 363 -5.40 12.56 -8.82
N HIS A 364 -4.96 13.33 -9.81
CA HIS A 364 -3.60 13.85 -9.85
C HIS A 364 -3.66 15.36 -9.85
N HIS A 365 -3.10 15.97 -8.81
CA HIS A 365 -3.07 17.41 -8.69
C HIS A 365 -2.33 18.04 -9.90
N PRO A 366 -2.97 18.94 -10.67
CA PRO A 366 -2.41 19.43 -11.94
C PRO A 366 -1.01 20.03 -11.82
N ALA A 367 -0.73 20.79 -10.76
CA ALA A 367 0.59 21.36 -10.53
C ALA A 367 1.70 20.30 -10.35
N LEU A 368 1.40 19.18 -9.67
CA LEU A 368 2.38 18.11 -9.47
C LEU A 368 2.61 17.32 -10.76
N VAL A 369 1.55 17.12 -11.54
CA VAL A 369 1.66 16.52 -12.88
C VAL A 369 2.51 17.39 -13.80
N ALA A 370 2.29 18.71 -13.80
CA ALA A 370 3.11 19.65 -14.57
C ALA A 370 4.59 19.55 -14.18
N SER A 371 4.92 19.55 -12.88
CA SER A 371 6.30 19.40 -12.41
C SER A 371 6.93 18.05 -12.79
N LEU A 372 6.16 16.95 -12.74
CA LEU A 372 6.61 15.63 -13.21
C LEU A 372 6.87 15.60 -14.73
N ILE A 373 6.12 16.38 -15.51
CA ILE A 373 6.28 16.51 -16.96
C ILE A 373 7.50 17.38 -17.31
N GLU A 374 7.69 18.50 -16.62
CA GLU A 374 8.78 19.46 -16.87
C GLU A 374 10.17 18.82 -16.76
N MET A 375 10.34 17.84 -15.87
CA MET A 375 11.60 17.08 -15.74
C MET A 375 11.55 15.66 -16.35
N SER A 376 10.56 15.37 -17.18
CA SER A 376 10.50 14.08 -17.87
C SER A 376 11.72 13.85 -18.77
N ASN A 377 12.11 12.58 -18.97
CA ASN A 377 13.18 12.23 -19.92
C ASN A 377 12.88 12.79 -21.32
N GLU A 378 11.60 12.95 -21.66
CA GLU A 378 11.12 13.55 -22.89
C GLU A 378 11.46 15.04 -22.98
N THR A 379 11.30 15.81 -21.90
CA THR A 379 11.68 17.23 -21.84
C THR A 379 13.20 17.39 -21.87
N GLU A 380 13.94 16.56 -21.13
CA GLU A 380 15.41 16.54 -21.21
C GLU A 380 15.88 16.18 -22.63
N PHE A 381 15.22 15.21 -23.26
CA PHE A 381 15.51 14.80 -24.64
C PHE A 381 15.23 15.93 -25.63
N LEU A 382 14.12 16.66 -25.45
CA LEU A 382 13.76 17.80 -26.27
C LEU A 382 14.75 18.97 -26.09
N ALA A 383 15.18 19.24 -24.86
CA ALA A 383 16.22 20.24 -24.57
C ALA A 383 17.58 19.85 -25.16
N LEU A 384 17.91 18.55 -25.18
CA LEU A 384 19.12 18.02 -25.81
C LEU A 384 19.04 18.17 -27.33
N ILE A 385 17.87 17.94 -27.93
CA ILE A 385 17.61 18.23 -29.35
C ILE A 385 17.81 19.72 -29.65
N ASP A 386 17.20 20.62 -28.87
CA ASP A 386 17.32 22.07 -29.09
C ASP A 386 18.75 22.58 -29.02
N ARG A 387 19.55 21.99 -28.13
CA ARG A 387 20.93 22.42 -27.91
C ARG A 387 21.90 21.91 -28.97
N TYR A 388 21.71 20.67 -29.44
CA TYR A 388 22.73 19.96 -30.23
C TYR A 388 22.29 19.62 -31.66
N ILE A 389 21.02 19.81 -32.02
CA ILE A 389 20.50 19.50 -33.35
C ILE A 389 20.03 20.77 -34.03
N THR A 390 20.47 20.98 -35.26
CA THR A 390 19.94 22.04 -36.11
C THR A 390 18.47 21.76 -36.45
N LEU A 391 17.58 22.66 -36.00
CA LEU A 391 16.15 22.62 -36.30
C LEU A 391 15.80 23.56 -37.48
N PRO A 392 14.78 23.24 -38.30
CA PRO A 392 13.90 22.08 -38.19
C PRO A 392 14.59 20.78 -38.63
N PHE A 393 14.35 19.70 -37.87
CA PHE A 393 14.89 18.37 -38.17
C PHE A 393 13.83 17.51 -38.86
N SER A 394 14.25 16.77 -39.89
CA SER A 394 13.44 15.73 -40.53
C SER A 394 14.29 14.48 -40.74
N GLY A 395 13.88 13.36 -40.16
CA GLY A 395 14.65 12.12 -40.21
C GLY A 395 14.05 11.00 -39.38
N THR A 396 14.78 9.89 -39.28
CA THR A 396 14.38 8.74 -38.45
C THR A 396 14.79 8.93 -37.00
N ALA A 397 14.14 8.20 -36.08
CA ALA A 397 14.54 8.21 -34.67
C ALA A 397 15.98 7.72 -34.47
N SER A 398 16.43 6.76 -35.28
CA SER A 398 17.80 6.22 -35.23
C SER A 398 18.84 7.23 -35.73
N GLU A 399 18.50 8.02 -36.76
CA GLU A 399 19.36 9.12 -37.24
C GLU A 399 19.50 10.20 -36.18
N LEU A 400 18.41 10.54 -35.48
CA LEU A 400 18.45 11.52 -34.39
C LEU A 400 19.27 11.01 -33.21
N ASP A 401 19.09 9.74 -32.80
CA ASP A 401 19.89 9.09 -31.75
C ASP A 401 21.40 9.14 -32.09
N ALA A 402 21.76 8.76 -33.31
CA ALA A 402 23.14 8.79 -33.77
C ALA A 402 23.76 10.20 -33.69
N LYS A 403 23.04 11.23 -34.17
CA LYS A 403 23.50 12.62 -34.11
C LYS A 403 23.67 13.13 -32.67
N LEU A 404 22.73 12.82 -31.78
CA LEU A 404 22.82 13.23 -30.38
C LEU A 404 23.99 12.52 -29.66
N ARG A 405 24.31 11.28 -30.02
CA ARG A 405 25.49 10.58 -29.48
C ARG A 405 26.81 11.08 -30.05
N GLU A 406 26.80 11.64 -31.24
CA GLU A 406 27.98 12.29 -31.83
C GLU A 406 28.29 13.61 -31.11
N GLU A 407 27.27 14.46 -30.94
CA GLU A 407 27.44 15.82 -30.39
C GLU A 407 27.42 15.87 -28.85
N ALA A 408 26.66 15.00 -28.20
CA ALA A 408 26.37 15.03 -26.76
C ALA A 408 26.46 13.64 -26.12
N ARG A 409 27.49 12.87 -26.50
CA ARG A 409 27.69 11.46 -26.16
C ARG A 409 27.34 11.08 -24.72
N ARG A 410 27.89 11.80 -23.73
CA ARG A 410 27.69 11.47 -22.31
C ARG A 410 26.23 11.63 -21.86
N GLN A 411 25.55 12.67 -22.33
CA GLN A 411 24.15 12.96 -21.98
C GLN A 411 23.21 12.03 -22.78
N ALA A 412 23.49 11.84 -24.08
CA ALA A 412 22.74 10.93 -24.93
C ALA A 412 22.84 9.47 -24.47
N ASP A 413 24.02 9.00 -24.06
CA ASP A 413 24.20 7.63 -23.55
C ASP A 413 23.44 7.38 -22.23
N ALA A 414 23.35 8.39 -21.37
CA ALA A 414 22.58 8.31 -20.12
C ALA A 414 21.06 8.29 -20.38
N LEU A 415 20.59 9.13 -21.30
CA LEU A 415 19.16 9.33 -21.57
C LEU A 415 18.58 8.27 -22.52
N LEU A 416 19.36 7.84 -23.51
CA LEU A 416 19.01 6.88 -24.56
C LEU A 416 19.62 5.49 -24.28
N TYR A 417 19.60 5.06 -23.02
CA TYR A 417 20.30 3.85 -22.58
C TYR A 417 19.71 2.52 -23.13
N PHE A 418 18.54 2.53 -23.79
CA PHE A 418 17.91 1.34 -24.37
C PHE A 418 17.61 1.50 -25.87
N ASN A 419 17.63 0.38 -26.59
CA ASN A 419 17.35 0.36 -28.03
C ASN A 419 15.94 0.88 -28.33
N GLY A 420 15.86 1.91 -29.18
CA GLY A 420 14.60 2.55 -29.54
C GLY A 420 14.12 3.65 -28.58
N ALA A 421 14.93 4.07 -27.61
CA ALA A 421 14.60 5.14 -26.67
C ALA A 421 14.18 6.44 -27.37
N ALA A 422 14.95 6.90 -28.36
CA ALA A 422 14.63 8.10 -29.12
C ALA A 422 13.24 8.02 -29.77
N GLY A 423 12.87 6.86 -30.34
CA GLY A 423 11.57 6.66 -30.96
C GLY A 423 10.42 6.66 -29.94
N ALA A 424 10.65 6.11 -28.74
CA ALA A 424 9.67 6.11 -27.66
C ALA A 424 9.42 7.52 -27.11
N TYR A 425 10.49 8.30 -26.90
CA TYR A 425 10.39 9.69 -26.45
C TYR A 425 9.73 10.58 -27.51
N LEU A 426 10.11 10.47 -28.78
CA LEU A 426 9.44 11.21 -29.88
C LEU A 426 7.95 10.91 -29.98
N ALA A 427 7.53 9.66 -29.74
CA ALA A 427 6.12 9.29 -29.76
C ALA A 427 5.31 9.90 -28.61
N ARG A 428 5.93 10.09 -27.44
CA ARG A 428 5.31 10.78 -26.30
C ARG A 428 5.31 12.29 -26.53
N LEU A 429 6.43 12.84 -26.98
CA LEU A 429 6.56 14.25 -27.34
C LEU A 429 5.58 14.67 -28.44
N SER A 430 5.28 13.82 -29.43
CA SER A 430 4.27 14.16 -30.44
C SER A 430 2.85 14.25 -29.89
N LYS A 431 2.58 13.66 -28.72
CA LYS A 431 1.29 13.81 -28.02
C LYS A 431 1.29 15.06 -27.13
N MET A 432 2.42 15.35 -26.48
CA MET A 432 2.58 16.49 -25.57
C MET A 432 2.70 17.83 -26.32
N HIS A 433 3.46 17.85 -27.41
CA HIS A 433 3.73 19.01 -28.24
C HIS A 433 3.42 18.70 -29.72
N PRO A 434 2.14 18.47 -30.08
CA PRO A 434 1.75 18.03 -31.42
C PRO A 434 2.05 19.06 -32.52
N LEU A 435 2.17 20.33 -32.16
CA LEU A 435 2.58 21.39 -33.09
C LEU A 435 4.07 21.33 -33.43
N ARG A 436 4.89 20.86 -32.49
CA ARG A 436 6.36 20.89 -32.55
C ARG A 436 6.98 19.58 -33.00
N VAL A 437 6.46 18.44 -32.54
CA VAL A 437 6.96 17.10 -32.89
C VAL A 437 5.87 16.33 -33.62
N ARG A 438 6.10 16.01 -34.89
CA ARG A 438 5.13 15.32 -35.74
C ARG A 438 5.67 14.02 -36.26
N LYS A 439 4.82 12.99 -36.24
CA LYS A 439 5.12 11.70 -36.84
C LYS A 439 4.60 11.68 -38.27
N ARG A 440 5.47 11.43 -39.24
CA ARG A 440 5.11 11.24 -40.65
C ARG A 440 5.40 9.81 -41.07
N ARG A 441 4.40 9.14 -41.64
CA ARG A 441 4.53 7.75 -42.10
C ARG A 441 5.01 7.76 -43.55
N SER A 442 6.18 7.21 -43.83
CA SER A 442 6.63 6.93 -45.20
C SER A 442 6.40 5.46 -45.56
N ALA A 443 6.46 5.13 -46.85
CA ALA A 443 6.26 3.76 -47.35
C ALA A 443 7.32 2.75 -46.85
N LYS A 444 8.46 3.22 -46.32
CA LYS A 444 9.56 2.35 -45.85
C LYS A 444 9.85 2.46 -44.36
N GLN A 445 9.66 3.62 -43.71
CA GLN A 445 9.97 3.84 -42.28
C GLN A 445 9.13 4.97 -41.65
N ASN A 446 9.11 5.02 -40.30
CA ASN A 446 8.55 6.15 -39.55
C ASN A 446 9.55 7.32 -39.55
N GLN A 447 9.13 8.48 -40.05
CA GLN A 447 9.89 9.73 -40.00
C GLN A 447 9.31 10.67 -38.95
N TRP A 448 10.17 11.52 -38.41
CA TRP A 448 9.84 12.54 -37.42
C TRP A 448 10.24 13.91 -37.94
N GLU A 449 9.32 14.86 -37.82
CA GLU A 449 9.53 16.28 -38.11
C GLU A 449 9.52 17.03 -36.77
N ILE A 450 10.59 17.78 -36.50
CA ILE A 450 10.77 18.54 -35.26
C ILE A 450 11.02 20.00 -35.61
N SER A 451 10.13 20.88 -35.17
CA SER A 451 10.26 22.33 -35.37
C SER A 451 11.00 22.99 -34.19
N PRO A 452 11.67 24.13 -34.43
CA PRO A 452 12.18 24.99 -33.35
C PRO A 452 11.04 25.45 -32.42
N GLN A 453 11.40 25.80 -31.19
CA GLN A 453 10.45 26.40 -30.26
C GLN A 453 10.03 27.77 -30.80
N ASP A 454 8.73 28.04 -30.91
CA ASP A 454 8.24 29.37 -31.26
C ASP A 454 8.69 30.35 -30.16
N ASP A 455 9.49 31.36 -30.52
CA ASP A 455 9.77 32.48 -29.63
C ASP A 455 8.42 33.14 -29.26
N PRO A 456 8.17 33.51 -27.98
CA PRO A 456 7.06 34.41 -27.70
C PRO A 456 7.28 35.69 -28.52
N PRO A 457 6.22 36.30 -29.09
CA PRO A 457 6.40 37.54 -29.81
C PRO A 457 7.08 38.55 -28.88
N CYS A 458 8.21 39.10 -29.30
CA CYS A 458 8.74 40.32 -28.70
C CYS A 458 7.60 41.34 -28.69
N ASP A 459 7.20 41.80 -27.50
CA ASP A 459 6.42 43.02 -27.36
C ASP A 459 7.30 44.20 -27.83
N GLU A 460 7.46 44.35 -29.14
CA GLU A 460 7.82 45.61 -29.77
C GLU A 460 6.58 46.50 -29.79
N ASN A 461 6.22 47.04 -28.63
CA ASN A 461 5.41 48.24 -28.49
C ASN A 461 5.65 48.87 -27.10
N GLN A 462 6.85 49.40 -26.91
CA GLN A 462 7.09 50.56 -26.05
C GLN A 462 8.11 51.47 -26.74
N ASP A 463 7.59 52.36 -27.59
CA ASP A 463 8.12 53.70 -27.82
C ASP A 463 6.93 54.67 -27.99
#